data_AF-A0A3D2IA53-F1
#
_entry.id   AF-A0A3D2IA53-F1
#
_cell.length_a   1.000
_cell.length_b   1.000
_cell.length_c   1.000
_cell.angle_alpha   90.00
_cell.angle_beta   90.00
_cell.angle_gamma   90.00
#
_symmetry.space_group_name_H-M   'P 1'
#
loop_
_entity.id
_entity.type
_entity.pdbx_description
1 polymer ?
#
loop_
_entity_poly.entity_id
_entity_poly.type
_entity_poly.pdbx_seq_one_letter_code
_entity_poly.pdbx_strand_id
1 'polypeptide(L)'
;MAQVLYGYDVTASVTPFKVSGSYDETATVIQTPGFINLARLLGKDEIQKGTFRLTLGLGTDYYNPHLHLFHIGDYGATSSFNDTNSPAGEYGILRSGSSTTDSAAENNDALGIIYYQAGVAVLDLSATINLAGKPQTGGADHIKWVKSSTTSPQHLTYTGSIESGTIEQLADALRKRINNIEFNNSTELNSTVYFCRAGAGEFNFSSNPTYLSASQIRVK
;
A
#
# COMPACT_ATOMS: atom_id res chain seq x y z
N MET A 1 11.77 -0.02 -8.74
CA MET A 1 10.88 0.41 -7.64
C MET A 1 11.62 0.48 -6.30
N ALA A 2 12.46 -0.50 -5.94
CA ALA A 2 13.28 -0.45 -4.72
C ALA A 2 14.13 0.83 -4.56
N GLN A 3 14.83 1.27 -5.61
CA GLN A 3 15.61 2.51 -5.60
C GLN A 3 14.77 3.76 -5.24
N VAL A 4 13.52 3.83 -5.67
CA VAL A 4 12.64 4.99 -5.44
C VAL A 4 11.97 4.91 -4.07
N LEU A 5 11.58 3.70 -3.64
CA LEU A 5 10.80 3.49 -2.42
C LEU A 5 11.67 3.26 -1.17
N TYR A 6 12.89 2.74 -1.32
CA TYR A 6 13.75 2.35 -0.19
C TYR A 6 15.14 3.00 -0.26
N GLY A 7 15.55 3.47 -1.44
CA GLY A 7 16.79 4.23 -1.62
C GLY A 7 18.05 3.37 -1.73
N TYR A 8 19.18 3.98 -1.37
CA TYR A 8 20.51 3.37 -1.36
C TYR A 8 21.01 3.15 0.06
N ASP A 9 21.88 2.16 0.25
CA ASP A 9 22.62 1.98 1.50
C ASP A 9 23.86 2.88 1.57
N VAL A 10 24.58 2.78 2.70
CA VAL A 10 25.84 3.52 2.94
C VAL A 10 26.96 3.17 1.95
N THR A 11 26.83 2.07 1.20
CA THR A 11 27.76 1.64 0.16
C THR A 11 27.34 2.06 -1.25
N ALA A 12 26.26 2.85 -1.36
CA ALA A 12 25.61 3.24 -2.61
C ALA A 12 25.01 2.08 -3.42
N SER A 13 24.74 0.94 -2.77
CA SER A 13 24.01 -0.18 -3.35
C SER A 13 22.50 -0.02 -3.14
N VAL A 14 21.69 -0.55 -4.05
CA VAL A 14 20.23 -0.53 -3.88
C VAL A 14 19.86 -1.49 -2.76
N THR A 15 19.24 -0.97 -1.72
CA THR A 15 18.84 -1.77 -0.55
C THR A 15 17.62 -2.62 -0.90
N PRO A 16 17.64 -3.94 -0.62
CA PRO A 16 16.49 -4.79 -0.86
C PRO A 16 15.36 -4.46 0.13
N PHE A 17 14.11 -4.76 -0.25
CA PHE A 17 12.98 -4.59 0.65
C PHE A 17 13.08 -5.53 1.83
N LYS A 18 12.82 -5.02 3.04
CA LYS A 18 12.80 -5.80 4.27
C LYS A 18 11.41 -5.75 4.89
N VAL A 19 10.94 -6.88 5.41
CA VAL A 19 9.57 -7.04 5.92
C VAL A 19 9.35 -6.21 7.19
N SER A 20 10.37 -6.02 8.02
CA SER A 20 10.30 -5.11 9.18
C SER A 20 10.31 -3.63 8.79
N GLY A 21 10.58 -3.32 7.52
CA GLY A 21 10.79 -1.96 7.03
C GLY A 21 12.07 -1.28 7.55
N SER A 22 12.60 -1.67 8.71
CA SER A 22 13.81 -1.06 9.29
C SER A 22 15.08 -1.32 8.47
N TYR A 23 15.94 -0.30 8.38
CA TYR A 23 17.26 -0.39 7.72
C TYR A 23 18.25 -1.32 8.44
N ASP A 24 17.90 -1.79 9.64
CA ASP A 24 18.75 -2.60 10.52
C ASP A 24 19.14 -3.95 9.90
N GLU A 25 20.33 -4.45 10.22
CA GLU A 25 20.94 -5.61 9.55
C GLU A 25 20.22 -6.94 9.83
N THR A 26 19.43 -6.99 10.89
CA THR A 26 18.78 -8.23 11.40
C THR A 26 17.44 -8.55 10.74
N ALA A 27 16.98 -7.71 9.80
CA ALA A 27 15.63 -7.77 9.26
C ALA A 27 15.48 -8.69 8.04
N THR A 28 14.41 -9.50 8.01
CA THR A 28 14.12 -10.45 6.93
C THR A 28 13.89 -9.74 5.61
N VAL A 29 14.67 -10.12 4.59
CA VAL A 29 14.56 -9.59 3.22
C VAL A 29 13.40 -10.25 2.48
N ILE A 30 12.58 -9.43 1.81
CA ILE A 30 11.54 -9.90 0.90
C ILE A 30 12.20 -10.41 -0.38
N GLN A 31 12.23 -11.74 -0.54
CA GLN A 31 12.86 -12.39 -1.69
C GLN A 31 12.03 -12.26 -2.96
N THR A 32 10.71 -12.33 -2.83
CA THR A 32 9.76 -12.25 -3.96
C THR A 32 8.78 -11.09 -3.77
N PRO A 33 9.21 -9.84 -4.04
CA PRO A 33 8.34 -8.68 -3.87
C PRO A 33 7.30 -8.62 -5.00
N GLY A 34 6.03 -8.75 -4.64
CA GLY A 34 4.90 -8.37 -5.46
C GLY A 34 4.53 -6.91 -5.22
N PHE A 35 4.28 -6.15 -6.29
CA PHE A 35 3.95 -4.73 -6.18
C PHE A 35 2.51 -4.48 -6.59
N ILE A 36 1.79 -3.75 -5.76
CA ILE A 36 0.42 -3.28 -6.02
C ILE A 36 0.45 -1.76 -5.97
N ASN A 37 0.36 -1.14 -7.14
CA ASN A 37 0.28 0.31 -7.28
C ASN A 37 -1.18 0.73 -7.27
N LEU A 38 -1.58 1.52 -6.27
CA LEU A 38 -2.94 2.03 -6.13
C LEU A 38 -3.01 3.42 -6.78
N ALA A 39 -3.56 3.47 -8.00
CA ALA A 39 -3.86 4.74 -8.66
C ALA A 39 -5.08 5.39 -7.98
N ARG A 40 -4.91 6.62 -7.48
CA ARG A 40 -5.98 7.40 -6.84
C ARG A 40 -6.37 8.56 -7.76
N LEU A 41 -7.65 8.91 -7.77
CA LEU A 41 -8.19 9.96 -8.65
C LEU A 41 -7.56 11.33 -8.36
N LEU A 42 -7.16 11.58 -7.12
CA LEU A 42 -6.38 12.75 -6.72
C LEU A 42 -5.03 12.26 -6.19
N GLY A 43 -3.95 12.66 -6.86
CA GLY A 43 -2.58 12.30 -6.46
C GLY A 43 -2.09 12.93 -5.15
N LYS A 44 -2.92 13.79 -4.53
CA LYS A 44 -2.62 14.49 -3.27
C LYS A 44 -3.19 13.78 -2.04
N ASP A 45 -4.05 12.79 -2.21
CA ASP A 45 -4.63 12.05 -1.09
C ASP A 45 -3.67 10.94 -0.67
N GLU A 46 -3.55 10.67 0.64
CA GLU A 46 -2.75 9.58 1.19
C GLU A 46 -3.65 8.40 1.56
N ILE A 47 -3.11 7.18 1.67
CA ILE A 47 -3.88 6.08 2.27
C ILE A 47 -3.94 6.34 3.78
N GLN A 48 -5.14 6.37 4.34
CA GLN A 48 -5.33 6.49 5.78
C GLN A 48 -4.69 5.28 6.47
N LYS A 49 -3.75 5.55 7.39
CA LYS A 49 -3.09 4.56 8.22
C LYS A 49 -4.10 3.70 8.98
N GLY A 50 -3.84 2.40 9.04
CA GLY A 50 -4.65 1.41 9.74
C GLY A 50 -5.90 0.96 8.97
N THR A 51 -6.15 1.49 7.77
CA THR A 51 -7.37 1.18 6.99
C THR A 51 -7.14 0.23 5.83
N PHE A 52 -5.89 -0.04 5.46
CA PHE A 52 -5.61 -0.87 4.31
C PHE A 52 -5.89 -2.35 4.61
N ARG A 53 -6.75 -2.99 3.83
CA ARG A 53 -6.97 -4.44 3.86
C ARG A 53 -6.88 -5.01 2.45
N LEU A 54 -6.16 -6.12 2.35
CA LEU A 54 -6.05 -6.96 1.17
C LEU A 54 -6.59 -8.34 1.54
N THR A 55 -7.58 -8.80 0.79
CA THR A 55 -8.11 -10.16 0.92
C THR A 55 -7.79 -10.96 -0.34
N LEU A 56 -7.10 -12.09 -0.15
CA LEU A 56 -6.71 -12.99 -1.21
C LEU A 56 -7.46 -14.33 -1.07
N GLY A 57 -7.96 -14.87 -2.18
CA GLY A 57 -8.39 -16.26 -2.26
C GLY A 57 -7.17 -17.17 -2.38
N LEU A 58 -6.80 -17.85 -1.29
CA LEU A 58 -5.63 -18.72 -1.19
C LEU A 58 -6.03 -20.18 -0.91
N GLY A 59 -7.15 -20.62 -1.48
CA GLY A 59 -7.55 -22.02 -1.49
C GLY A 59 -6.67 -22.91 -2.36
N THR A 60 -6.60 -24.19 -1.98
CA THR A 60 -5.89 -25.27 -2.70
C THR A 60 -6.61 -25.71 -3.97
N ASP A 61 -7.93 -25.46 -4.06
CA ASP A 61 -8.69 -25.60 -5.31
C ASP A 61 -8.37 -24.45 -6.26
N TYR A 62 -7.76 -24.78 -7.40
CA TYR A 62 -7.46 -23.84 -8.48
C TYR A 62 -8.73 -23.19 -9.06
N TYR A 63 -9.84 -23.93 -9.13
CA TYR A 63 -11.07 -23.43 -9.74
C TYR A 63 -11.83 -22.51 -8.77
N ASN A 64 -11.84 -22.85 -7.49
CA ASN A 64 -12.54 -22.12 -6.42
C ASN A 64 -11.56 -21.57 -5.35
N PRO A 65 -10.65 -20.65 -5.71
CA PRO A 65 -9.60 -20.19 -4.79
C PRO A 65 -10.14 -19.37 -3.60
N HIS A 66 -11.37 -18.86 -3.70
CA HIS A 66 -12.00 -18.01 -2.67
C HIS A 66 -12.75 -18.78 -1.58
N LEU A 67 -12.77 -20.12 -1.61
CA LEU A 67 -13.29 -20.92 -0.49
C LEU A 67 -12.48 -20.70 0.80
N HIS A 68 -11.20 -20.35 0.64
CA HIS A 68 -10.33 -19.94 1.74
C HIS A 68 -9.80 -18.54 1.45
N LEU A 69 -10.22 -17.60 2.29
CA LEU A 69 -9.80 -16.21 2.23
C LEU A 69 -8.66 -16.00 3.22
N PHE A 70 -7.64 -15.29 2.77
CA PHE A 70 -6.49 -14.89 3.55
C PHE A 70 -6.46 -13.37 3.63
N HIS A 71 -6.37 -12.85 4.85
CA HIS A 71 -6.48 -11.42 5.12
C HIS A 71 -5.12 -10.86 5.50
N ILE A 72 -4.77 -9.74 4.87
CA ILE A 72 -3.55 -9.00 5.10
C ILE A 72 -3.94 -7.55 5.32
N GLY A 73 -3.33 -6.91 6.30
CA GLY A 73 -3.62 -5.51 6.58
C GLY A 73 -2.54 -4.86 7.40
N ASP A 74 -2.59 -3.54 7.45
CA ASP A 74 -1.77 -2.72 8.33
C ASP A 74 -2.37 -2.65 9.74
N TYR A 75 -2.62 -3.83 10.31
CA TYR A 75 -3.21 -3.97 11.64
C TYR A 75 -2.34 -3.28 12.70
N GLY A 76 -2.96 -2.37 13.47
CA GLY A 76 -2.24 -1.66 14.53
C GLY A 76 -1.35 -0.51 14.06
N ALA A 77 -1.39 -0.13 12.77
CA ALA A 77 -0.73 1.05 12.25
C ALA A 77 -1.36 2.33 12.86
N THR A 78 -0.90 2.67 14.06
CA THR A 78 -1.13 3.96 14.72
C THR A 78 0.03 4.89 14.40
N SER A 79 -0.13 6.19 14.64
CA SER A 79 0.88 7.23 14.33
C SER A 79 2.29 6.99 14.92
N SER A 80 2.45 6.03 15.84
CA SER A 80 3.68 5.74 16.55
C SER A 80 4.51 4.59 15.98
N PHE A 81 3.99 3.80 15.05
CA PHE A 81 4.64 2.59 14.51
C PHE A 81 5.23 2.77 13.10
N ASN A 82 5.23 3.99 12.57
CA ASN A 82 5.67 4.26 11.22
C ASN A 82 7.10 4.81 11.24
N ASP A 83 8.03 4.00 10.76
CA ASP A 83 9.36 4.48 10.46
C ASP A 83 9.30 5.46 9.27
N THR A 84 9.87 6.64 9.47
CA THR A 84 9.92 7.73 8.48
C THR A 84 11.17 7.71 7.61
N ASN A 85 11.94 6.62 7.67
CA ASN A 85 13.29 6.57 7.10
C ASN A 85 13.32 6.35 5.58
N SER A 86 12.16 6.24 4.92
CA SER A 86 12.07 6.05 3.47
C SER A 86 11.96 7.38 2.70
N PRO A 87 12.63 7.52 1.52
CA PRO A 87 12.43 8.65 0.62
C PRO A 87 11.00 8.81 0.07
N ALA A 88 10.19 7.75 0.14
CA ALA A 88 8.81 7.71 -0.38
C ALA A 88 7.75 8.01 0.70
N GLY A 89 8.18 8.51 1.86
CA GLY A 89 7.31 8.86 2.97
C GLY A 89 7.26 7.77 4.04
N GLU A 90 6.21 7.81 4.84
CA GLU A 90 5.98 6.83 5.89
C GLU A 90 5.50 5.50 5.30
N TYR A 91 5.97 4.42 5.91
CA TYR A 91 5.47 3.09 5.60
C TYR A 91 4.89 2.40 6.84
N GLY A 92 4.02 1.44 6.59
CA GLY A 92 3.48 0.51 7.59
C GLY A 92 3.76 -0.93 7.21
N ILE A 93 3.82 -1.81 8.20
CA ILE A 93 4.01 -3.25 7.98
C ILE A 93 2.65 -3.89 7.70
N LEU A 94 2.57 -4.67 6.63
CA LEU A 94 1.43 -5.51 6.31
C LEU A 94 1.59 -6.85 7.02
N ARG A 95 0.56 -7.28 7.75
CA ARG A 95 0.60 -8.50 8.56
C ARG A 95 -0.59 -9.42 8.31
N SER A 96 -0.44 -10.71 8.58
CA SER A 96 -1.51 -11.72 8.45
C SER A 96 -2.56 -11.58 9.56
N GLY A 97 -3.83 -11.38 9.22
CA GLY A 97 -4.84 -11.04 10.21
C GLY A 97 -5.06 -12.10 11.32
N SER A 98 -4.69 -11.78 12.57
CA SER A 98 -5.35 -12.33 13.77
C SER A 98 -5.14 -11.59 15.11
N SER A 99 -4.55 -10.39 15.20
CA SER A 99 -4.52 -9.61 16.45
C SER A 99 -3.93 -8.20 16.27
N THR A 100 -4.57 -7.21 16.88
CA THR A 100 -4.18 -5.79 16.89
C THR A 100 -3.25 -5.42 18.05
N THR A 101 -2.58 -6.39 18.69
CA THR A 101 -1.60 -6.15 19.76
C THR A 101 -0.34 -6.97 19.53
N ASP A 102 0.83 -6.34 19.69
CA ASP A 102 2.17 -6.95 19.51
C ASP A 102 2.39 -8.23 20.33
N SER A 103 1.56 -8.51 21.34
CA SER A 103 1.56 -9.74 22.14
C SER A 103 1.08 -10.99 21.39
N ALA A 104 0.56 -10.87 20.17
CA ALA A 104 0.21 -11.98 19.29
C ALA A 104 1.16 -12.13 18.10
N ALA A 105 2.38 -11.61 18.21
CA ALA A 105 3.43 -11.73 17.21
C ALA A 105 3.74 -13.18 16.78
N GLU A 106 3.38 -14.19 17.59
CA GLU A 106 3.51 -15.61 17.23
C GLU A 106 2.52 -16.06 16.13
N ASN A 107 1.43 -15.32 15.89
CA ASN A 107 0.41 -15.63 14.87
C ASN A 107 0.22 -14.52 13.83
N ASN A 108 0.94 -13.40 13.94
CA ASN A 108 0.79 -12.23 13.08
C ASN A 108 2.07 -11.97 12.30
N ASP A 109 2.31 -12.82 11.31
CA ASP A 109 3.48 -12.78 10.45
C ASP A 109 3.47 -11.49 9.64
N ALA A 110 4.63 -10.82 9.61
CA ALA A 110 4.85 -9.71 8.73
C ALA A 110 5.02 -10.27 7.30
N LEU A 111 4.24 -9.74 6.36
CA LEU A 111 4.12 -10.27 4.99
C LEU A 111 4.37 -9.21 3.93
N GLY A 112 4.66 -7.97 4.32
CA GLY A 112 4.92 -6.90 3.38
C GLY A 112 4.96 -5.54 4.04
N ILE A 113 5.00 -4.51 3.21
CA ILE A 113 5.02 -3.11 3.61
C ILE A 113 4.11 -2.27 2.70
N ILE A 114 3.55 -1.19 3.21
CA ILE A 114 2.74 -0.24 2.44
C ILE A 114 3.29 1.17 2.63
N TYR A 115 3.43 1.92 1.53
CA TYR A 115 3.80 3.33 1.52
C TYR A 115 2.54 4.19 1.40
N TYR A 116 2.20 4.93 2.46
CA TYR A 116 0.93 5.64 2.56
C TYR A 116 0.83 6.82 1.58
N GLN A 117 1.92 7.58 1.48
CA GLN A 117 2.07 8.72 0.58
C GLN A 117 2.13 8.24 -0.88
N ALA A 118 3.04 7.30 -1.18
CA ALA A 118 3.24 6.82 -2.54
C ALA A 118 2.08 5.95 -3.07
N GLY A 119 1.23 5.40 -2.20
CA GLY A 119 0.12 4.53 -2.60
C GLY A 119 0.60 3.18 -3.17
N VAL A 120 1.70 2.64 -2.64
CA VAL A 120 2.29 1.39 -3.12
C VAL A 120 2.32 0.37 -1.98
N ALA A 121 1.73 -0.80 -2.22
CA ALA A 121 1.90 -1.96 -1.34
C ALA A 121 2.92 -2.93 -1.96
N VAL A 122 3.87 -3.37 -1.15
CA VAL A 122 4.88 -4.37 -1.47
C VAL A 122 4.60 -5.60 -0.62
N LEU A 123 4.34 -6.74 -1.25
CA LEU A 123 3.99 -7.97 -0.58
C LEU A 123 5.06 -9.03 -0.81
N ASP A 124 5.42 -9.78 0.22
CA ASP A 124 6.12 -11.05 0.07
C ASP A 124 5.12 -12.14 -0.31
N LEU A 125 5.01 -12.38 -1.62
CA LEU A 125 4.09 -13.37 -2.16
C LEU A 125 4.46 -14.79 -1.72
N SER A 126 5.75 -15.14 -1.69
CA SER A 126 6.19 -16.47 -1.29
C SER A 126 5.83 -16.76 0.17
N ALA A 127 6.15 -15.85 1.09
CA ALA A 127 5.85 -16.01 2.51
C ALA A 127 4.34 -16.05 2.75
N THR A 128 3.59 -15.17 2.07
CA THR A 128 2.12 -15.12 2.15
C THR A 128 1.49 -16.45 1.73
N ILE A 129 1.90 -17.00 0.60
CA ILE A 129 1.34 -18.24 0.05
C ILE A 129 1.74 -19.44 0.89
N ASN A 130 2.99 -19.50 1.36
CA ASN A 130 3.44 -20.58 2.25
C ASN A 130 2.66 -20.59 3.58
N LEU A 131 2.41 -19.40 4.14
CA LEU A 131 1.63 -19.27 5.37
C LEU A 131 0.17 -19.67 5.16
N ALA A 132 -0.45 -19.23 4.06
CA ALA A 132 -1.82 -19.59 3.72
C ALA A 132 -2.00 -21.07 3.34
N GLY A 133 -0.94 -21.71 2.85
CA GLY A 133 -0.91 -23.12 2.45
C GLY A 133 -0.69 -24.12 3.59
N LYS A 134 -0.59 -23.68 4.86
CA LYS A 134 -0.64 -24.59 6.01
C LYS A 134 -1.91 -25.46 5.94
N PRO A 135 -1.91 -26.70 6.49
CA PRO A 135 -2.92 -27.72 6.17
C PRO A 135 -4.35 -27.19 6.25
N GLN A 136 -4.98 -26.98 5.09
CA GLN A 136 -6.38 -26.53 5.01
C GLN A 136 -7.33 -27.71 5.19
N THR A 137 -6.91 -28.93 4.82
CA THR A 137 -7.71 -30.16 4.94
C THR A 137 -6.90 -31.37 5.45
N GLY A 138 -6.07 -31.19 6.48
CA GLY A 138 -5.45 -32.30 7.23
C GLY A 138 -4.33 -33.07 6.51
N GLY A 139 -3.80 -32.55 5.39
CA GLY A 139 -2.65 -33.10 4.65
C GLY A 139 -1.66 -32.01 4.19
N ALA A 140 -0.61 -32.40 3.46
CA ALA A 140 0.36 -31.49 2.83
C ALA A 140 -0.26 -30.80 1.60
N ASP A 141 -1.21 -29.92 1.87
CA ASP A 141 -1.93 -29.15 0.87
C ASP A 141 -1.04 -28.03 0.31
N HIS A 142 -0.95 -27.93 -1.03
CA HIS A 142 -0.21 -26.86 -1.69
C HIS A 142 -1.17 -26.00 -2.51
N ILE A 143 -0.96 -24.68 -2.47
CA ILE A 143 -1.73 -23.74 -3.27
C ILE A 143 -1.36 -23.88 -4.74
N LYS A 144 -2.34 -24.26 -5.56
CA LYS A 144 -2.21 -24.38 -7.02
C LYS A 144 -2.28 -23.01 -7.67
N TRP A 145 -1.16 -22.45 -8.10
CA TRP A 145 -1.07 -21.07 -8.59
C TRP A 145 -1.45 -20.94 -10.07
N VAL A 146 -0.75 -21.65 -10.95
CA VAL A 146 -0.94 -21.61 -12.42
C VAL A 146 -1.37 -22.99 -12.92
N LYS A 147 -2.31 -23.02 -13.86
CA LYS A 147 -2.66 -24.24 -14.60
C LYS A 147 -1.60 -24.54 -15.66
N SER A 148 -1.02 -25.73 -15.62
CA SER A 148 -0.14 -26.25 -16.68
C SER A 148 -0.90 -27.23 -17.55
N SER A 149 -0.80 -27.08 -18.87
CA SER A 149 -1.35 -28.03 -19.85
C SER A 149 -0.32 -29.05 -20.34
N THR A 150 0.96 -28.84 -20.03
CA THR A 150 2.10 -29.59 -20.62
C THR A 150 2.94 -30.34 -19.60
N THR A 151 2.75 -30.11 -18.29
CA THR A 151 3.51 -30.79 -17.22
C THR A 151 2.58 -31.42 -16.17
N SER A 152 3.03 -32.52 -15.57
CA SER A 152 2.40 -33.15 -14.40
C SER A 152 3.16 -32.73 -13.14
N PRO A 153 2.48 -32.27 -12.06
CA PRO A 153 1.04 -32.09 -11.92
C PRO A 153 0.49 -30.96 -12.79
N GLN A 154 -0.79 -31.07 -13.23
CA GLN A 154 -1.47 -30.10 -14.10
C GLN A 154 -1.63 -28.69 -13.51
N HIS A 155 -1.08 -28.45 -12.31
CA HIS A 155 -1.06 -27.17 -11.65
C HIS A 155 0.28 -26.99 -10.96
N LEU A 156 0.90 -25.82 -11.16
CA LEU A 156 2.15 -25.44 -10.54
C LEU A 156 1.87 -24.71 -9.22
N THR A 157 2.71 -24.93 -8.21
CA THR A 157 2.76 -24.06 -7.03
C THR A 157 3.28 -22.68 -7.40
N TYR A 158 3.21 -21.71 -6.48
CA TYR A 158 3.76 -20.38 -6.73
C TYR A 158 5.23 -20.45 -7.14
N THR A 159 6.08 -21.14 -6.37
CA THR A 159 7.51 -21.31 -6.70
C THR A 159 7.72 -21.92 -8.09
N GLY A 160 7.05 -23.03 -8.39
CA GLY A 160 7.17 -23.66 -9.71
C GLY A 160 6.67 -22.78 -10.86
N SER A 161 5.71 -21.90 -10.59
CA SER A 161 5.21 -20.93 -11.59
C SER A 161 6.17 -19.77 -11.83
N ILE A 162 7.00 -19.38 -10.86
CA ILE A 162 8.06 -18.37 -11.05
C ILE A 162 9.21 -18.96 -11.88
N GLU A 163 9.51 -20.25 -11.74
CA GLU A 163 10.59 -20.92 -12.46
C GLU A 163 10.26 -21.22 -13.93
N SER A 164 8.99 -21.49 -14.25
CA SER A 164 8.59 -22.02 -15.56
C SER A 164 7.37 -21.38 -16.21
N GLY A 165 6.63 -20.55 -15.46
CA GLY A 165 5.42 -19.89 -15.96
C GLY A 165 5.72 -18.65 -16.80
N THR A 166 4.80 -18.31 -17.70
CA THR A 166 4.88 -17.04 -18.44
C THR A 166 4.38 -15.89 -17.57
N ILE A 167 4.79 -14.66 -17.91
CA ILE A 167 4.34 -13.44 -17.23
C ILE A 167 2.80 -13.32 -17.27
N GLU A 168 2.18 -13.69 -18.39
CA GLU A 168 0.72 -13.67 -18.55
C GLU A 168 0.04 -14.64 -17.58
N GLN A 169 0.55 -15.87 -17.48
CA GLN A 169 0.01 -16.88 -16.57
C GLN A 169 0.13 -16.43 -15.11
N LEU A 170 1.26 -15.82 -14.74
CA LEU A 170 1.48 -15.29 -13.39
C LEU A 170 0.54 -14.12 -13.07
N ALA A 171 0.35 -13.20 -14.02
CA ALA A 171 -0.55 -12.06 -13.87
C ALA A 171 -2.02 -12.49 -13.77
N ASP A 172 -2.44 -13.45 -14.60
CA ASP A 172 -3.79 -14.04 -14.55
C ASP A 172 -4.02 -14.77 -13.22
N ALA A 173 -3.05 -15.56 -12.76
CA ALA A 173 -3.12 -16.27 -11.49
C ALA A 173 -3.23 -15.32 -10.30
N LEU A 174 -2.45 -14.23 -10.27
CA LEU A 174 -2.54 -13.21 -9.22
C LEU A 174 -3.91 -12.52 -9.25
N ARG A 175 -4.38 -12.07 -10.43
CA ARG A 175 -5.69 -11.42 -10.58
C ARG A 175 -6.84 -12.32 -10.14
N LYS A 176 -6.78 -13.61 -10.47
CA LYS A 176 -7.78 -14.61 -10.03
C LYS A 176 -7.85 -14.75 -8.50
N ARG A 177 -6.79 -14.41 -7.78
CA ARG A 177 -6.72 -14.56 -6.32
C ARG A 177 -7.03 -13.29 -5.56
N ILE A 178 -7.04 -12.13 -6.20
CA ILE A 178 -7.47 -10.89 -5.54
C ILE A 178 -8.98 -10.95 -5.33
N ASN A 179 -9.42 -10.95 -4.06
CA ASN A 179 -10.84 -10.93 -3.72
C ASN A 179 -11.31 -9.50 -3.42
N ASN A 180 -10.58 -8.79 -2.56
CA ASN A 180 -10.91 -7.42 -2.18
C ASN A 180 -9.64 -6.63 -1.84
N ILE A 181 -9.64 -5.35 -2.18
CA ILE A 181 -8.66 -4.36 -1.75
C ILE A 181 -9.44 -3.14 -1.26
N GLU A 182 -9.32 -2.81 0.01
CA GLU A 182 -10.03 -1.69 0.63
C GLU A 182 -9.06 -0.82 1.43
N PHE A 183 -9.33 0.48 1.41
CA PHE A 183 -8.62 1.49 2.18
C PHE A 183 -9.44 2.77 2.16
N ASN A 184 -9.23 3.64 3.14
CA ASN A 184 -9.75 4.99 3.14
C ASN A 184 -8.67 5.97 2.71
N ASN A 185 -9.07 7.09 2.11
CA ASN A 185 -8.17 8.19 1.83
C ASN A 185 -8.12 9.15 3.02
N SER A 186 -6.93 9.62 3.35
CA SER A 186 -6.70 10.80 4.19
C SER A 186 -6.40 11.98 3.27
N THR A 187 -7.03 13.13 3.52
CA THR A 187 -6.76 14.36 2.77
C THR A 187 -6.08 15.37 3.68
N GLU A 188 -4.88 15.80 3.30
CA GLU A 188 -4.23 16.92 3.96
C GLU A 188 -4.56 18.23 3.22
N LEU A 189 -5.54 18.94 3.78
CA LEU A 189 -6.02 20.19 3.22
C LEU A 189 -5.18 21.35 3.75
N ASN A 190 -4.06 21.62 3.08
CA ASN A 190 -3.29 22.85 3.27
C ASN A 190 -4.05 24.04 2.65
N SER A 191 -4.98 24.63 3.41
CA SER A 191 -5.62 25.89 3.07
C SER A 191 -5.21 26.99 4.04
N THR A 192 -4.91 28.18 3.49
CA THR A 192 -4.69 29.38 4.28
C THR A 192 -5.97 30.20 4.26
N VAL A 193 -6.60 30.37 5.41
CA VAL A 193 -7.77 31.25 5.54
C VAL A 193 -7.26 32.67 5.80
N TYR A 194 -7.45 33.55 4.82
CA TYR A 194 -7.19 34.98 5.01
C TYR A 194 -8.41 35.63 5.64
N PHE A 195 -8.26 36.08 6.89
CA PHE A 195 -9.25 36.92 7.54
C PHE A 195 -8.94 38.39 7.24
N CYS A 196 -9.81 39.06 6.49
CA CYS A 196 -9.84 40.52 6.48
C CYS A 196 -10.87 40.98 7.52
N ARG A 197 -10.39 41.57 8.61
CA ARG A 197 -11.25 42.25 9.58
C ARG A 197 -10.99 43.75 9.42
N ALA A 198 -12.01 44.48 8.99
CA ALA A 198 -12.02 45.94 9.05
C ALA A 198 -12.92 46.35 10.23
N GLY A 199 -12.34 46.97 11.25
CA GLY A 199 -13.07 47.54 12.38
C GLY A 199 -13.93 48.74 11.96
N ALA A 200 -14.90 49.12 12.80
CA ALA A 200 -15.82 50.22 12.53
C ALA A 200 -15.15 51.61 12.37
N GLY A 201 -13.83 51.73 12.58
CA GLY A 201 -13.04 52.95 12.34
C GLY A 201 -11.91 52.80 11.30
N GLU A 202 -11.76 51.62 10.71
CA GLU A 202 -10.74 51.34 9.66
C GLU A 202 -11.31 51.49 8.25
N PHE A 203 -12.63 51.64 8.14
CA PHE A 203 -13.26 52.09 6.91
C PHE A 203 -13.05 53.59 6.74
N ASN A 204 -12.48 53.98 5.60
CA ASN A 204 -12.55 55.36 5.17
C ASN A 204 -14.02 55.67 4.82
N PHE A 205 -14.76 56.27 5.75
CA PHE A 205 -16.11 56.78 5.51
C PHE A 205 -16.11 58.10 4.73
N SER A 206 -14.95 58.57 4.22
CA SER A 206 -14.89 59.75 3.38
C SER A 206 -15.63 59.49 2.08
N SER A 207 -16.81 60.10 1.97
CA SER A 207 -17.59 60.25 0.76
C SER A 207 -17.06 61.38 -0.14
N ASN A 208 -15.79 61.79 0.03
CA ASN A 208 -15.11 62.66 -0.91
C ASN A 208 -14.33 61.81 -1.92
N PRO A 209 -14.93 61.43 -3.06
CA PRO A 209 -14.13 60.89 -4.14
C PRO A 209 -13.24 62.03 -4.62
N THR A 210 -11.94 61.95 -4.34
CA THR A 210 -10.96 62.82 -4.99
C THR A 210 -10.82 62.38 -6.44
N TYR A 211 -11.87 62.67 -7.23
CA TYR A 211 -11.74 62.86 -8.66
C TYR A 211 -10.83 64.08 -8.84
N LEU A 212 -9.54 63.84 -9.12
CA LEU A 212 -8.73 64.86 -9.77
C LEU A 212 -9.50 65.28 -11.02
N SER A 213 -9.72 66.57 -11.18
CA SER A 213 -10.66 67.25 -12.09
C SER A 213 -10.52 66.94 -13.59
N ALA A 214 -9.73 65.94 -13.97
CA ALA A 214 -9.51 65.48 -15.34
C ALA A 214 -9.91 64.01 -15.62
N SER A 215 -10.37 63.23 -14.64
CA SER A 215 -10.74 61.82 -14.91
C SER A 215 -12.22 61.68 -15.27
N GLN A 216 -12.51 61.81 -16.57
CA GLN A 216 -13.84 61.57 -17.14
C GLN A 216 -14.17 60.06 -17.16
N ILE A 217 -15.33 59.69 -16.63
CA ILE A 217 -15.95 58.38 -16.89
C ILE A 217 -16.68 58.47 -18.24
N ARG A 218 -16.22 57.70 -19.23
CA ARG A 218 -16.97 57.47 -20.47
C ARG A 218 -17.79 56.19 -20.34
N VAL A 219 -19.09 56.30 -20.58
CA VAL A 219 -19.97 55.15 -20.85
C VAL A 219 -20.60 55.36 -22.23
N LYS A 220 -20.68 54.27 -23.00
CA LYS A 220 -21.21 54.22 -24.37
C LYS A 220 -22.74 54.19 -24.36
#